data_AF-A0A1X7V7J3-F1
#
_entry.id   AF-A0A1X7V7J3-F1
#
_cell.length_a   1.000
_cell.length_b   1.000
_cell.length_c   1.000
_cell.angle_alpha   90.00
_cell.angle_beta   90.00
_cell.angle_gamma   90.00
#
_symmetry.space_group_name_H-M   'P 1'
#
loop_
_entity.id
_entity.type
_entity.pdbx_description
1 polymer ?
#
loop_
_entity_poly.entity_id
_entity_poly.type
_entity_poly.pdbx_seq_one_letter_code
_entity_poly.pdbx_strand_id
1 'polypeptide(L)'
;MSRQLSLLNYMGARNPTRAERVADHVDETHESTQSTEGSVERSSSHPRSSGTSEEAARSFNPDWFKLYPWLEYSVSKDAVFCYACRLFGAASIHLSRPERAFTTTGFRDWKHATGQKGILVIHNNSLSHKQGMVAWEQFKTTHDRGSVAEQLGSNRPEQIRKNKHYIKSIAEILLLCSKQEISFRVMTKQKVP
;
A
#
# COMPACT_ATOMS: atom_id res chain seq x y z
N MET A 1 -3.60 -5.22 16.98
CA MET A 1 -3.17 -3.84 16.67
C MET A 1 -1.74 -3.73 16.13
N SER A 2 -0.80 -4.65 16.47
CA SER A 2 0.63 -4.52 16.08
C SER A 2 0.95 -4.56 14.57
N ARG A 3 0.09 -5.13 13.71
CA ARG A 3 0.37 -5.29 12.26
C ARG A 3 0.35 -3.99 11.44
N GLN A 4 -0.23 -2.91 11.95
CA GLN A 4 -0.32 -1.65 11.22
C GLN A 4 0.91 -0.76 11.41
N LEU A 5 1.73 -1.02 12.43
CA LEU A 5 2.99 -0.29 12.70
C LEU A 5 4.15 -0.84 11.84
N SER A 6 4.18 -2.14 11.54
CA SER A 6 5.23 -2.73 10.69
C SER A 6 5.22 -2.19 9.25
N LEU A 7 4.04 -1.83 8.73
CA LEU A 7 3.86 -1.26 7.39
C LEU A 7 4.53 0.12 7.22
N LEU A 8 4.37 1.01 8.21
CA LEU A 8 4.98 2.34 8.18
C LEU A 8 6.50 2.26 8.36
N ASN A 9 6.98 1.36 9.23
CA ASN A 9 8.41 1.17 9.44
C ASN A 9 9.13 0.57 8.21
N TYR A 10 8.47 -0.32 7.45
CA TYR A 10 9.05 -0.89 6.23
C TYR A 10 9.19 0.14 5.10
N MET A 11 8.26 1.09 4.96
CA MET A 11 8.36 2.16 3.96
C MET A 11 9.52 3.15 4.21
N GLY A 12 10.10 3.16 5.41
CA GLY A 12 11.34 3.90 5.70
C GLY A 12 12.62 3.20 5.21
N ALA A 13 12.55 1.95 4.77
CA ALA A 13 13.73 1.13 4.46
C ALA A 13 13.58 0.37 3.13
N ARG A 14 14.19 0.92 2.07
CA ARG A 14 14.35 0.46 0.66
C ARG A 14 13.38 1.10 -0.35
N ASN A 15 13.79 1.40 -1.58
CA ASN A 15 15.09 1.87 -2.11
C ASN A 15 14.82 2.45 -3.52
N PRO A 16 15.69 3.30 -4.10
CA PRO A 16 15.43 3.96 -5.37
C PRO A 16 15.82 3.09 -6.57
N THR A 17 14.97 3.03 -7.61
CA THR A 17 15.38 2.76 -8.99
C THR A 17 14.28 3.17 -9.99
N ARG A 18 14.55 4.17 -10.83
CA ARG A 18 14.42 4.15 -12.32
C ARG A 18 14.40 5.56 -12.95
N ALA A 19 15.50 6.28 -12.78
CA ALA A 19 16.00 7.43 -13.56
C ALA A 19 17.26 7.91 -12.82
N GLU A 20 18.40 8.25 -13.41
CA GLU A 20 18.88 8.25 -14.81
C GLU A 20 20.38 7.92 -14.83
N ARG A 21 21.02 7.88 -16.00
CA ARG A 21 22.49 7.76 -16.14
C ARG A 21 23.12 9.13 -16.41
N VAL A 22 24.44 9.21 -16.15
CA VAL A 22 25.40 10.25 -16.56
C VAL A 22 25.46 11.52 -15.69
N ALA A 23 26.48 11.61 -14.82
CA ALA A 23 27.58 12.59 -14.91
C ALA A 23 28.56 12.47 -13.70
N ASP A 24 29.79 12.05 -14.00
CA ASP A 24 31.13 12.38 -13.45
C ASP A 24 31.44 12.58 -11.93
N HIS A 25 32.58 11.97 -11.55
CA HIS A 25 33.61 12.35 -10.55
C HIS A 25 33.49 13.79 -9.95
N VAL A 26 33.77 14.07 -8.66
CA VAL A 26 34.63 13.47 -7.60
C VAL A 26 33.90 13.66 -6.23
N ASP A 27 34.32 13.27 -5.01
CA ASP A 27 35.59 12.78 -4.43
C ASP A 27 35.33 11.93 -3.15
N GLU A 28 36.37 11.35 -2.53
CA GLU A 28 36.30 10.62 -1.24
C GLU A 28 36.62 11.50 -0.01
N THR A 29 35.81 11.41 1.05
CA THR A 29 36.30 11.52 2.44
C THR A 29 35.50 10.63 3.38
N HIS A 30 36.18 10.13 4.42
CA HIS A 30 35.79 8.97 5.22
C HIS A 30 34.87 9.30 6.42
N GLU A 31 33.96 8.36 6.72
CA GLU A 31 33.76 7.76 8.04
C GLU A 31 33.34 8.62 9.25
N SER A 32 32.09 8.40 9.72
CA SER A 32 31.88 7.86 11.08
C SER A 32 30.43 7.41 11.31
N THR A 33 30.28 6.13 11.65
CA THR A 33 29.01 5.51 12.06
C THR A 33 28.61 6.00 13.45
N GLN A 34 27.35 6.40 13.64
CA GLN A 34 26.73 6.36 14.96
C GLN A 34 25.22 6.10 14.85
N SER A 35 24.85 4.87 15.21
CA SER A 35 23.48 4.39 15.29
C SER A 35 22.83 4.85 16.59
N THR A 36 21.70 5.57 16.48
CA THR A 36 20.79 5.81 17.61
C THR A 36 19.40 5.29 17.26
N GLU A 37 19.06 4.11 17.76
CA GLU A 37 17.71 3.55 17.68
C GLU A 37 16.77 4.37 18.58
N GLY A 38 15.99 5.26 17.96
CA GLY A 38 14.96 6.05 18.64
C GLY A 38 13.57 5.44 18.46
N SER A 39 13.12 4.63 19.41
CA SER A 39 11.77 4.06 19.42
C SER A 39 10.70 5.15 19.38
N VAL A 40 10.02 5.31 18.24
CA VAL A 40 8.86 6.21 18.12
C VAL A 40 7.65 5.55 18.79
N GLU A 41 7.57 5.70 20.11
CA GLU A 41 6.37 5.33 20.85
C GLU A 41 5.15 6.10 20.35
N ARG A 42 3.98 5.45 20.37
CA ARG A 42 2.69 6.12 20.24
C ARG A 42 2.37 6.81 21.58
N SER A 43 3.16 7.82 21.94
CA SER A 43 2.97 8.60 23.16
C SER A 43 1.74 9.50 23.02
N SER A 44 0.71 9.21 23.83
CA SER A 44 -0.48 10.05 23.97
C SER A 44 -0.18 11.28 24.84
N SER A 45 0.76 12.11 24.43
CA SER A 45 1.20 13.31 25.14
C SER A 45 0.95 14.56 24.30
N HIS A 46 -0.32 14.93 24.16
CA HIS A 46 -0.72 16.22 23.61
C HIS A 46 -0.50 17.30 24.69
N PRO A 47 0.26 18.39 24.45
CA PRO A 47 0.39 19.48 25.40
C PRO A 47 -0.95 20.17 25.58
N ARG A 48 -1.60 19.95 26.71
CA ARG A 48 -2.94 20.46 27.00
C ARG A 48 -2.84 21.90 27.51
N SER A 49 -2.86 22.87 26.61
CA SER A 49 -2.95 24.28 27.00
C SER A 49 -4.29 24.54 27.70
N SER A 50 -4.23 24.94 28.97
CA SER A 50 -5.34 25.61 29.66
C SER A 50 -5.42 27.06 29.17
N GLY A 51 -5.70 27.23 27.88
CA GLY A 51 -5.88 28.51 27.22
C GLY A 51 -7.35 28.92 27.16
N THR A 52 -7.57 30.22 26.94
CA THR A 52 -8.89 30.80 26.67
C THR A 52 -9.47 30.26 25.36
N SER A 53 -10.77 30.49 25.12
CA SER A 53 -11.48 29.93 23.95
C SER A 53 -10.88 30.35 22.59
N GLU A 54 -10.15 31.46 22.53
CA GLU A 54 -9.48 31.92 21.31
C GLU A 54 -8.16 31.20 21.02
N GLU A 55 -7.51 30.62 22.03
CA GLU A 55 -6.22 29.93 21.89
C GLU A 55 -6.43 28.48 21.44
N ALA A 56 -7.52 27.84 21.89
CA ALA A 56 -7.94 26.53 21.40
C ALA A 56 -8.23 26.51 19.88
N ALA A 57 -8.59 27.65 19.29
CA ALA A 57 -8.78 27.81 17.85
C ALA A 57 -7.47 27.91 17.05
N ARG A 58 -6.31 27.96 17.73
CA ARG A 58 -4.96 28.11 17.14
C ARG A 58 -4.08 26.86 17.27
N SER A 59 -4.65 25.72 17.66
CA SER A 59 -3.94 24.44 17.77
C SER A 59 -4.70 23.31 17.07
N PHE A 60 -3.96 22.28 16.64
CA PHE A 60 -4.54 21.02 16.16
C PHE A 60 -5.49 20.39 17.21
N ASN A 61 -6.67 19.93 16.78
CA ASN A 61 -7.63 19.24 17.66
C ASN A 61 -7.55 17.71 17.46
N PRO A 62 -7.17 16.92 18.50
CA PRO A 62 -7.01 15.47 18.38
C PRO A 62 -8.32 14.70 18.16
N ASP A 63 -9.50 15.28 18.44
CA ASP A 63 -10.77 14.63 18.13
C ASP A 63 -10.99 14.45 16.62
N TRP A 64 -10.27 15.20 15.77
CA TRP A 64 -10.29 15.00 14.33
C TRP A 64 -9.80 13.61 13.89
N PHE A 65 -8.97 12.92 14.69
CA PHE A 65 -8.60 11.53 14.39
C PHE A 65 -9.78 10.55 14.48
N LYS A 66 -10.80 10.86 15.29
CA LYS A 66 -12.03 10.05 15.39
C LYS A 66 -12.93 10.25 14.18
N LEU A 67 -12.94 11.45 13.62
CA LEU A 67 -13.76 11.84 12.47
C LEU A 67 -13.09 11.49 11.13
N TYR A 68 -11.76 11.54 11.07
CA TYR A 68 -10.96 11.38 9.85
C TYR A 68 -9.86 10.34 10.07
N PRO A 69 -10.14 9.02 9.92
CA PRO A 69 -9.17 7.95 10.10
C PRO A 69 -7.97 7.98 9.12
N TRP A 70 -8.04 8.85 8.11
CA TRP A 70 -6.98 9.10 7.12
C TRP A 70 -5.97 10.17 7.53
N LEU A 71 -6.26 10.90 8.62
CA LEU A 71 -5.51 12.06 9.06
C LEU A 71 -4.22 11.66 9.80
N GLU A 72 -3.12 12.30 9.42
CA GLU A 72 -1.81 12.15 10.06
C GLU A 72 -1.31 13.52 10.50
N TYR A 73 -0.91 13.68 11.76
CA TYR A 73 -0.36 14.94 12.28
C TYR A 73 1.16 14.83 12.44
N SER A 74 1.88 15.84 11.95
CA SER A 74 3.33 15.96 12.05
C SER A 74 3.69 17.04 13.07
N VAL A 75 4.19 16.61 14.24
CA VAL A 75 4.62 17.51 15.32
C VAL A 75 5.71 18.49 14.83
N SER A 76 6.68 18.00 14.05
CA SER A 76 7.80 18.82 13.56
C SER A 76 7.41 19.88 12.53
N LYS A 77 6.25 19.76 11.89
CA LYS A 77 5.73 20.75 10.92
C LYS A 77 4.54 21.56 11.45
N ASP A 78 4.03 21.22 12.64
CA ASP A 78 2.71 21.60 13.16
C ASP A 78 1.66 21.58 12.04
N ALA A 79 1.47 20.41 11.43
CA ALA A 79 0.64 20.30 10.23
C ALA A 79 0.02 18.90 10.08
N VAL A 80 -1.18 18.85 9.50
CA VAL A 80 -1.86 17.61 9.14
C VAL A 80 -1.73 17.25 7.66
N PHE A 81 -1.73 15.95 7.40
CA PHE A 81 -1.57 15.30 6.11
C PHE A 81 -2.63 14.20 5.95
N CYS A 82 -2.80 13.70 4.73
CA CYS A 82 -3.56 12.49 4.45
C CYS A 82 -2.61 11.42 3.92
N TYR A 83 -2.40 10.32 4.66
CA TYR A 83 -1.44 9.29 4.25
C TYR A 83 -1.81 8.70 2.88
N ALA A 84 -3.11 8.52 2.61
CA ALA A 84 -3.60 7.91 1.37
C ALA A 84 -3.36 8.83 0.17
N CYS A 85 -3.61 10.13 0.32
CA CYS A 85 -3.30 11.11 -0.73
C CYS A 85 -1.80 11.37 -0.87
N ARG A 86 -1.00 11.23 0.20
CA ARG A 86 0.47 11.36 0.10
C ARG A 86 1.11 10.18 -0.66
N LEU A 87 0.51 8.99 -0.57
CA LEU A 87 0.99 7.76 -1.23
C LEU A 87 0.40 7.52 -2.63
N PHE A 88 -0.90 7.78 -2.81
CA PHE A 88 -1.66 7.48 -4.05
C PHE A 88 -2.37 8.69 -4.64
N GLY A 89 -2.20 9.89 -4.06
CA GLY A 89 -2.61 11.11 -4.73
C GLY A 89 -1.88 11.18 -6.06
N ALA A 90 -2.65 11.30 -7.14
CA ALA A 90 -2.16 11.07 -8.49
C ALA A 90 -0.88 11.86 -8.76
N ALA A 91 0.03 11.27 -9.55
CA ALA A 91 1.21 11.96 -10.08
C ALA A 91 0.85 13.02 -11.15
N SER A 92 -0.29 13.70 -10.99
CA SER A 92 -0.71 14.80 -11.85
C SER A 92 0.07 16.06 -11.47
N ILE A 93 0.73 16.63 -12.47
CA ILE A 93 1.49 17.90 -12.38
C ILE A 93 0.59 19.08 -11.92
N HIS A 94 -0.73 18.88 -11.91
CA HIS A 94 -1.76 19.88 -11.58
C HIS A 94 -2.59 19.53 -10.32
N LEU A 95 -1.97 19.09 -9.22
CA LEU A 95 -2.65 19.06 -7.92
C LEU A 95 -3.17 20.46 -7.55
N SER A 96 -4.42 20.53 -7.14
CA SER A 96 -5.04 21.76 -6.65
C SER A 96 -4.40 22.23 -5.31
N ARG A 97 -4.54 23.51 -4.95
CA ARG A 97 -4.03 24.02 -3.65
C ARG A 97 -4.56 23.21 -2.45
N PRO A 98 -5.86 22.84 -2.36
CA PRO A 98 -6.36 21.96 -1.31
C PRO A 98 -5.66 20.61 -1.23
N GLU A 99 -5.33 19.98 -2.35
CA GLU A 99 -4.68 18.66 -2.36
C GLU A 99 -3.23 18.76 -1.92
N ARG A 100 -2.48 19.77 -2.39
CA ARG A 100 -1.09 20.00 -1.94
C ARG A 100 -0.97 20.25 -0.44
N ALA A 101 -2.03 20.76 0.20
CA ALA A 101 -2.10 20.92 1.65
C ALA A 101 -2.02 19.58 2.39
N PHE A 102 -2.62 18.50 1.87
CA PHE A 102 -2.63 17.19 2.53
C PHE A 102 -1.52 16.23 2.07
N THR A 103 -0.77 16.57 1.02
CA THR A 103 0.31 15.72 0.49
C THR A 103 1.70 16.25 0.84
N THR A 104 2.04 17.46 0.39
CA THR A 104 3.42 17.97 0.45
C THR A 104 3.61 19.06 1.51
N THR A 105 2.75 20.08 1.54
CA THR A 105 3.01 21.28 2.35
C THR A 105 2.53 21.15 3.79
N GLY A 106 1.51 20.33 4.05
CA GLY A 106 0.83 20.22 5.33
C GLY A 106 -0.22 21.32 5.52
N PHE A 107 -1.37 20.96 6.10
CA PHE A 107 -2.42 21.90 6.46
C PHE A 107 -2.28 22.32 7.94
N ARG A 108 -2.40 23.62 8.22
CA ARG A 108 -2.13 24.23 9.55
C ARG A 108 -3.10 25.35 9.95
N ASP A 109 -4.09 25.65 9.11
CA ASP A 109 -4.98 26.80 9.32
C ASP A 109 -6.20 26.39 10.16
N TRP A 110 -5.95 26.10 11.44
CA TRP A 110 -6.86 25.37 12.32
C TRP A 110 -8.30 25.93 12.39
N LYS A 111 -8.44 27.26 12.32
CA LYS A 111 -9.73 27.98 12.22
C LYS A 111 -10.58 27.62 10.99
N HIS A 112 -9.97 27.11 9.91
CA HIS A 112 -10.64 26.71 8.67
C HIS A 112 -10.64 25.18 8.44
N ALA A 113 -10.26 24.40 9.46
CA ALA A 113 -10.24 22.95 9.40
C ALA A 113 -11.66 22.34 9.25
N THR A 114 -12.60 22.84 10.05
CA THR A 114 -13.93 22.26 10.27
C THR A 114 -15.07 23.18 9.84
N GLY A 115 -16.32 22.72 10.01
CA GLY A 115 -17.53 23.37 9.50
C GLY A 115 -17.88 22.93 8.07
N GLN A 116 -19.03 23.36 7.56
CA GLN A 116 -19.55 22.91 6.24
C GLN A 116 -18.61 23.23 5.07
N LYS A 117 -17.85 24.33 5.18
CA LYS A 117 -16.82 24.75 4.21
C LYS A 117 -15.39 24.48 4.72
N GLY A 118 -15.25 23.71 5.80
CA GLY A 118 -13.97 23.34 6.39
C GLY A 118 -13.16 22.45 5.45
N ILE A 119 -11.85 22.69 5.38
CA ILE A 119 -11.01 22.02 4.39
C ILE A 119 -10.93 20.50 4.60
N LEU A 120 -11.07 20.01 5.84
CA LEU A 120 -11.10 18.57 6.14
C LEU A 120 -12.35 17.91 5.56
N VAL A 121 -13.51 18.58 5.64
CA VAL A 121 -14.77 18.11 5.06
C VAL A 121 -14.69 18.11 3.53
N ILE A 122 -14.16 19.18 2.95
CA ILE A 122 -13.97 19.29 1.49
C ILE A 122 -13.02 18.20 0.98
N HIS A 123 -11.90 17.97 1.66
CA HIS A 123 -10.94 16.92 1.29
C HIS A 123 -11.55 15.52 1.43
N ASN A 124 -12.15 15.20 2.57
CA ASN A 124 -12.80 13.90 2.81
C ASN A 124 -13.83 13.55 1.71
N ASN A 125 -14.51 14.56 1.17
CA ASN A 125 -15.52 14.39 0.15
C ASN A 125 -14.99 14.43 -1.29
N SER A 126 -13.72 14.79 -1.52
CA SER A 126 -13.14 14.90 -2.86
C SER A 126 -13.04 13.54 -3.55
N LEU A 127 -13.08 13.54 -4.88
CA LEU A 127 -12.91 12.31 -5.68
C LEU A 127 -11.50 11.74 -5.53
N SER A 128 -10.48 12.60 -5.55
CA SER A 128 -9.07 12.23 -5.38
C SER A 128 -8.79 11.57 -4.03
N HIS A 129 -9.41 12.07 -2.95
CA HIS A 129 -9.33 11.44 -1.63
C HIS A 129 -9.95 10.05 -1.63
N LYS A 130 -11.18 9.91 -2.15
CA LYS A 130 -11.89 8.62 -2.23
C LYS A 130 -11.12 7.60 -3.05
N GLN A 131 -10.55 8.01 -4.19
CA GLN A 131 -9.69 7.16 -5.02
C GLN A 131 -8.41 6.75 -4.28
N GLY A 132 -7.74 7.68 -3.60
CA GLY A 132 -6.56 7.39 -2.78
C GLY A 132 -6.86 6.42 -1.63
N MET A 133 -8.03 6.53 -0.99
CA MET A 133 -8.48 5.60 0.05
C MET A 133 -8.76 4.19 -0.49
N VAL A 134 -9.35 4.07 -1.68
CA VAL A 134 -9.52 2.77 -2.36
C VAL A 134 -8.16 2.15 -2.70
N ALA A 135 -7.22 2.94 -3.24
CA ALA A 135 -5.87 2.49 -3.53
C ALA A 135 -5.11 2.04 -2.27
N TRP A 136 -5.29 2.74 -1.14
CA TRP A 136 -4.73 2.34 0.15
C TRP A 136 -5.33 1.02 0.69
N GLU A 137 -6.62 0.78 0.52
CA GLU A 137 -7.24 -0.49 0.89
C GLU A 137 -6.74 -1.65 0.02
N GLN A 138 -6.61 -1.40 -1.29
CA GLN A 138 -5.99 -2.35 -2.24
C GLN A 138 -4.53 -2.63 -1.89
N PHE A 139 -3.77 -1.60 -1.49
CA PHE A 139 -2.39 -1.75 -1.04
C PHE A 139 -2.29 -2.63 0.22
N LYS A 140 -3.08 -2.35 1.27
CA LYS A 140 -3.10 -3.16 2.50
C LYS A 140 -3.47 -4.61 2.23
N THR A 141 -4.52 -4.84 1.45
CA THR A 141 -4.98 -6.19 1.11
C THR A 141 -3.98 -6.97 0.24
N THR A 142 -3.31 -6.29 -0.71
CA THR A 142 -2.22 -6.87 -1.52
C THR A 142 -1.00 -7.17 -0.67
N HIS A 143 -0.64 -6.30 0.27
CA HIS A 143 0.47 -6.54 1.20
C HIS A 143 0.22 -7.76 2.11
N ASP A 144 -0.99 -7.88 2.66
CA ASP A 144 -1.31 -8.95 3.62
C ASP A 144 -1.63 -10.31 2.95
N ARG A 145 -2.05 -10.33 1.69
CA ARG A 145 -2.53 -11.54 0.98
C ARG A 145 -1.78 -11.87 -0.32
N GLY A 146 -0.75 -11.10 -0.66
CA GLY A 146 -0.12 -11.14 -1.97
C GLY A 146 -1.00 -10.55 -3.08
N SER A 147 -0.41 -10.36 -4.26
CA SER A 147 -1.12 -9.85 -5.43
C SER A 147 -2.00 -10.93 -6.09
N VAL A 148 -2.97 -10.53 -6.92
CA VAL A 148 -3.78 -11.48 -7.72
C VAL A 148 -2.88 -12.35 -8.62
N ALA A 149 -1.80 -11.80 -9.16
CA ALA A 149 -0.83 -12.56 -9.96
C ALA A 149 -0.08 -13.62 -9.14
N GLU A 150 0.22 -13.34 -7.88
CA GLU A 150 0.87 -14.23 -6.93
C GLU A 150 -0.10 -15.34 -6.45
N GLN A 151 -1.35 -14.99 -6.16
CA GLN A 151 -2.44 -15.92 -5.85
C GLN A 151 -2.79 -16.84 -7.02
N LEU A 152 -2.67 -16.36 -8.26
CA LEU A 152 -2.80 -17.21 -9.46
C LEU A 152 -1.54 -18.10 -9.63
N GLY A 153 -0.37 -17.54 -9.34
CA GLY A 153 0.92 -18.24 -9.36
C GLY A 153 1.01 -19.43 -8.40
N SER A 154 0.37 -19.36 -7.23
CA SER A 154 0.37 -20.44 -6.22
C SER A 154 -0.39 -21.70 -6.67
N ASN A 155 -1.36 -21.57 -7.58
CA ASN A 155 -2.11 -22.69 -8.16
C ASN A 155 -1.34 -23.41 -9.28
N ARG A 156 -0.36 -22.73 -9.91
CA ARG A 156 0.46 -23.26 -11.01
C ARG A 156 1.25 -24.54 -10.68
N PRO A 157 1.95 -24.69 -9.53
CA PRO A 157 2.66 -25.93 -9.21
C PRO A 157 1.74 -27.15 -9.08
N GLU A 158 0.54 -26.98 -8.52
CA GLU A 158 -0.45 -28.07 -8.38
C GLU A 158 -0.99 -28.54 -9.74
N GLN A 159 -1.23 -27.60 -10.67
CA GLN A 159 -1.59 -27.93 -12.05
C GLN A 159 -0.46 -28.66 -12.78
N ILE A 160 0.79 -28.22 -12.62
CA ILE A 160 1.96 -28.91 -13.17
C ILE A 160 2.09 -30.34 -12.59
N ARG A 161 1.84 -30.52 -11.29
CA ARG A 161 1.86 -31.83 -10.62
C ARG A 161 0.81 -32.78 -11.19
N LYS A 162 -0.44 -32.32 -11.33
CA LYS A 162 -1.54 -33.09 -11.96
C LYS A 162 -1.21 -33.48 -13.40
N ASN A 163 -0.76 -32.53 -14.21
CA ASN A 163 -0.41 -32.78 -15.61
C ASN A 163 0.75 -33.80 -15.74
N LYS A 164 1.78 -33.69 -14.91
CA LYS A 164 2.87 -34.69 -14.84
C LYS A 164 2.36 -36.08 -14.45
N HIS A 165 1.43 -36.16 -13.50
CA HIS A 165 0.82 -37.43 -13.09
C HIS A 165 0.02 -38.07 -14.24
N TYR A 166 -0.85 -37.32 -14.92
CA TYR A 166 -1.62 -37.83 -16.06
C TYR A 166 -0.73 -38.32 -17.21
N ILE A 167 0.29 -37.54 -17.59
CA ILE A 167 1.24 -37.93 -18.65
C ILE A 167 1.99 -39.21 -18.26
N LYS A 168 2.44 -39.32 -17.00
CA LYS A 168 3.10 -40.53 -16.51
C LYS A 168 2.18 -41.75 -16.58
N SER A 169 0.95 -41.65 -16.08
CA SER A 169 0.01 -42.77 -16.10
C SER A 169 -0.40 -43.19 -17.52
N ILE A 170 -0.57 -42.23 -18.45
CA ILE A 170 -0.79 -42.55 -19.87
C ILE A 170 0.42 -43.29 -20.46
N ALA A 171 1.65 -42.83 -20.20
CA ALA A 171 2.86 -43.50 -20.66
C ALA A 171 3.02 -44.92 -20.07
N GLU A 172 2.65 -45.13 -18.81
CA GLU A 172 2.64 -46.45 -18.16
C GLU A 172 1.60 -47.39 -18.80
N ILE A 173 0.38 -46.89 -19.11
CA ILE A 173 -0.65 -47.66 -19.82
C ILE A 173 -0.20 -48.01 -21.25
N LEU A 174 0.36 -47.05 -22.00
CA LEU A 174 0.91 -47.27 -23.34
C LEU A 174 1.99 -48.36 -23.31
N LEU A 175 2.95 -48.27 -22.39
CA LEU A 175 4.02 -49.25 -22.22
C LEU A 175 3.47 -50.64 -21.86
N LEU A 176 2.43 -50.72 -21.03
CA LEU A 176 1.79 -51.98 -20.66
C LEU A 176 1.10 -52.63 -21.88
N CYS A 177 0.29 -51.87 -22.62
CA CYS A 177 -0.40 -52.37 -23.81
C CYS A 177 0.58 -52.82 -24.90
N SER A 178 1.66 -52.07 -25.13
CA SER A 178 2.72 -52.45 -26.07
C SER A 178 3.46 -53.73 -25.66
N LYS A 179 3.70 -53.94 -24.35
CA LYS A 179 4.33 -55.18 -23.84
C LYS A 179 3.42 -56.40 -23.87
N GLN A 180 2.10 -56.20 -23.92
CA GLN A 180 1.09 -57.27 -23.89
C GLN A 180 0.45 -57.50 -25.27
N GLU A 181 0.91 -56.80 -26.32
CA GLU A 181 0.34 -56.80 -27.68
C GLU A 181 -1.16 -56.47 -27.74
N ILE A 182 -1.68 -55.74 -26.74
CA ILE A 182 -3.11 -55.40 -26.65
C ILE A 182 -3.39 -54.16 -27.52
N SER A 183 -4.19 -54.35 -28.56
CA SER A 183 -4.63 -53.27 -29.46
C SER A 183 -5.64 -52.34 -28.79
N PHE A 184 -5.44 -51.02 -28.97
CA PHE A 184 -6.32 -49.98 -28.43
C PHE A 184 -7.67 -49.93 -29.16
N ARG A 185 -8.73 -50.44 -28.51
CA ARG A 185 -10.11 -50.22 -28.96
C ARG A 185 -10.58 -48.83 -28.57
N VAL A 186 -10.38 -47.85 -29.45
CA VAL A 186 -11.05 -46.54 -29.35
C VAL A 186 -12.55 -46.75 -29.51
N MET A 187 -13.32 -46.59 -28.43
CA MET A 187 -14.77 -46.53 -28.50
C MET A 187 -15.20 -45.19 -29.09
N THR A 188 -15.31 -45.13 -30.43
CA THR A 188 -16.05 -44.04 -31.08
C THR A 188 -17.51 -44.15 -30.65
N LYS A 189 -18.05 -43.08 -30.05
CA LYS A 189 -19.49 -43.02 -29.79
C LYS A 189 -20.20 -42.97 -31.14
N GLN A 190 -20.78 -44.10 -31.56
CA GLN A 190 -21.69 -44.12 -32.69
C GLN A 190 -22.81 -43.13 -32.41
N LYS A 191 -22.97 -42.14 -33.30
CA LYS A 191 -24.12 -41.27 -33.30
C LYS A 191 -25.30 -42.13 -33.75
N VAL A 192 -26.10 -42.57 -32.79
CA VAL A 192 -27.38 -43.25 -33.04
C VAL A 192 -28.27 -42.29 -33.86
N PRO A 193 -28.95 -42.77 -34.93
CA PRO A 193 -29.79 -41.93 -35.78
C PRO A 193 -30.98 -41.30 -35.03
#